data_AF-A0A960E314-F1
#
_entry.id   AF-A0A960E314-F1
#
_cell.length_a   1.000
_cell.length_b   1.000
_cell.length_c   1.000
_cell.angle_alpha   90.00
_cell.angle_beta   90.00
_cell.angle_gamma   90.00
#
_symmetry.space_group_name_H-M   'P 1'
#
loop_
_entity.id
_entity.type
_entity.pdbx_description
1 polymer ?
#
loop_
_entity_poly.entity_id
_entity_poly.type
_entity_poly.pdbx_seq_one_letter_code
_entity_poly.pdbx_strand_id
1 'polypeptide(L)' 'ATVAVDPGAEDPVAAVADATGGGMADTVVVTVGSVPATEGAFELLAAGGTIVLVGMTADGTRVRV' A
#
# COMPACT_ATOMS: atom_id res chain seq x y z
N ALA A 1 3.93 -14.26 -5.01
CA ALA A 1 4.51 -13.30 -4.05
C ALA A 1 5.87 -13.84 -3.62
N THR A 2 6.90 -12.99 -3.59
CA THR A 2 8.26 -13.35 -3.13
C THR A 2 8.52 -12.91 -1.69
N VAL A 3 7.72 -11.98 -1.18
CA VAL A 3 7.70 -11.49 0.20
C VAL A 3 6.24 -11.39 0.63
N ALA A 4 5.96 -11.71 1.89
CA ALA A 4 4.65 -11.53 2.53
C ALA A 4 4.88 -10.83 3.87
N VAL A 5 3.97 -9.92 4.23
CA VAL A 5 4.06 -9.08 5.44
C VAL A 5 2.71 -9.13 6.13
N ASP A 6 2.70 -9.39 7.44
CA ASP A 6 1.50 -9.24 8.28
C ASP A 6 1.46 -7.82 8.85
N PRO A 7 0.56 -6.93 8.36
CA PRO A 7 0.49 -5.55 8.84
C PRO A 7 0.01 -5.43 10.31
N GLY A 8 -0.46 -6.51 10.93
CA GLY A 8 -0.80 -6.55 12.35
C GLY A 8 0.39 -6.84 13.27
N ALA A 9 1.49 -7.35 12.71
CA ALA A 9 2.69 -7.76 13.46
C ALA A 9 3.97 -7.04 13.01
N GLU A 10 4.00 -6.53 11.79
CA GLU A 10 5.16 -5.95 11.13
C GLU A 10 4.84 -4.54 10.61
N ASP A 11 5.88 -3.72 10.38
CA ASP A 11 5.77 -2.45 9.67
C ASP A 11 5.87 -2.69 8.15
N PRO A 12 4.79 -2.51 7.39
CA PRO A 12 4.80 -2.74 5.95
C PRO A 12 5.73 -1.81 5.17
N VAL A 13 5.93 -0.57 5.64
CA VAL A 13 6.78 0.41 4.96
C VAL A 13 8.23 -0.02 5.06
N ALA A 14 8.67 -0.37 6.26
CA ALA A 14 10.02 -0.90 6.49
C ALA A 14 10.26 -2.18 5.69
N ALA A 15 9.32 -3.13 5.72
CA ALA A 15 9.44 -4.39 5.00
C ALA A 15 9.55 -4.21 3.48
N VAL A 16 8.78 -3.28 2.89
CA VAL A 16 8.87 -2.95 1.46
C VAL A 16 10.17 -2.24 1.14
N ALA A 17 10.61 -1.28 1.97
CA ALA A 17 11.90 -0.62 1.79
C ALA A 17 13.05 -1.63 1.78
N ASP A 18 13.08 -2.55 2.75
CA ASP A 18 14.12 -3.59 2.84
C ASP A 18 14.09 -4.52 1.62
N ALA A 19 12.90 -4.97 1.22
CA ALA A 19 12.73 -5.86 0.06
C ALA A 19 13.13 -5.20 -1.27
N THR A 20 13.05 -3.87 -1.36
CA THR A 20 13.33 -3.09 -2.58
C THR A 20 14.67 -2.37 -2.55
N GLY A 21 15.47 -2.51 -1.49
CA GLY A 21 16.71 -1.76 -1.32
C GLY A 21 16.48 -0.24 -1.20
N GLY A 22 15.33 0.16 -0.65
CA GLY A 22 14.90 1.55 -0.47
C GLY A 22 14.16 2.16 -1.66
N GLY A 23 13.94 1.41 -2.75
CA GLY A 23 13.26 1.90 -3.95
C GLY A 23 11.75 2.11 -3.79
N MET A 24 11.13 1.44 -2.81
CA MET A 24 9.68 1.34 -2.64
C MET A 24 8.99 0.70 -3.86
N ALA A 25 7.66 0.63 -3.87
CA ALA A 25 6.93 -0.02 -4.94
C ALA A 25 6.61 0.94 -6.11
N ASP A 26 6.97 0.56 -7.34
CA ASP A 26 6.56 1.30 -8.54
C ASP A 26 5.04 1.29 -8.76
N THR A 27 4.38 0.23 -8.31
CA THR A 27 2.93 0.07 -8.39
C THR A 27 2.40 -0.60 -7.12
N VAL A 28 1.38 0.00 -6.52
CA VAL A 28 0.66 -0.57 -5.38
C VAL A 28 -0.76 -0.91 -5.80
N VAL A 29 -1.15 -2.18 -5.68
CA VAL A 29 -2.49 -2.65 -6.03
C VAL A 29 -3.27 -2.90 -4.74
N VAL A 30 -4.25 -2.05 -4.45
CA VAL A 30 -5.11 -2.18 -3.27
C VAL A 30 -6.37 -2.95 -3.67
N THR A 31 -6.51 -4.16 -3.15
CA THR A 31 -7.64 -5.05 -3.43
C THR A 31 -8.63 -5.14 -2.27
N VAL A 32 -8.30 -4.51 -1.13
CA VAL A 32 -9.15 -4.46 0.07
C VAL A 32 -9.83 -3.10 0.16
N GLY A 33 -11.15 -3.10 0.43
CA GLY A 33 -11.95 -1.88 0.55
C GLY A 33 -11.79 -1.15 1.88
N SER A 34 -10.58 -1.12 2.46
CA SER A 34 -10.31 -0.49 3.76
C SER A 34 -9.56 0.85 3.60
N VAL A 35 -9.98 1.83 4.40
CA VAL A 35 -9.32 3.15 4.43
C VAL A 35 -7.84 3.03 4.80
N PRO A 36 -7.44 2.31 5.86
CA PRO A 36 -6.02 2.23 6.24
C PRO A 36 -5.14 1.61 5.16
N ALA A 37 -5.64 0.63 4.40
CA ALA A 37 -4.86 0.06 3.29
C ALA A 37 -4.73 1.02 2.12
N THR A 38 -5.75 1.86 1.88
CA THR A 38 -5.71 2.86 0.80
C THR A 38 -4.79 4.02 1.17
N GLU A 39 -4.85 4.50 2.41
CA GLU A 39 -3.97 5.56 2.91
C GLU A 39 -2.51 5.06 3.00
N GLY A 40 -2.29 3.87 3.56
CA GLY A 40 -0.96 3.27 3.64
C GLY A 40 -0.35 2.95 2.27
N ALA A 41 -1.15 2.73 1.23
CA ALA A 41 -0.64 2.52 -0.12
C ALA A 41 0.21 3.69 -0.65
N PHE A 42 -0.05 4.92 -0.19
CA PHE A 42 0.76 6.09 -0.55
C PHE A 42 2.15 6.05 0.08
N GLU A 43 2.29 5.51 1.29
CA GLU A 43 3.58 5.35 1.97
C GLU A 43 4.43 4.24 1.34
N LEU A 44 3.80 3.26 0.69
CA LEU A 44 4.48 2.17 -0.01
C LEU A 44 4.92 2.54 -1.43
N LEU A 45 4.45 3.68 -1.95
CA LEU A 45 4.63 4.05 -3.35
C LEU A 45 5.94 4.80 -3.59
N ALA A 46 6.70 4.38 -4.58
CA ALA A 46 7.84 5.12 -5.09
C ALA A 46 7.40 6.46 -5.72
N ALA A 47 8.32 7.43 -5.75
CA ALA A 47 8.06 8.72 -6.41
C ALA A 47 7.71 8.51 -7.90
N GLY A 48 6.56 9.03 -8.32
CA GLY A 48 6.06 8.87 -9.69
C GLY A 48 5.39 7.51 -9.97
N GLY A 49 5.23 6.66 -8.95
CA GLY A 49 4.53 5.38 -9.07
C GLY A 49 3.02 5.52 -9.26
N THR A 50 2.35 4.37 -9.42
CA THR A 50 0.89 4.29 -9.60
C THR A 50 0.21 3.47 -8.51
N ILE A 51 -0.88 3.99 -7.94
CA ILE A 51 -1.79 3.20 -7.10
C ILE A 51 -2.99 2.76 -7.93
N VAL A 52 -3.26 1.45 -7.92
CA VAL A 52 -4.44 0.85 -8.56
C VAL A 52 -5.39 0.39 -7.48
N LEU A 53 -6.56 1.03 -7.38
CA LEU A 53 -7.63 0.60 -6.50
C LEU A 53 -8.53 -0.38 -7.24
N VAL A 54 -8.59 -1.62 -6.75
CA VAL A 54 -9.40 -2.69 -7.32
C VAL A 54 -10.60 -2.93 -6.42
N GLY A 55 -11.78 -2.53 -6.89
CA GLY A 55 -13.04 -2.64 -6.18
C GLY A 55 -13.62 -1.28 -5.78
N MET A 56 -14.79 -1.32 -5.15
CA MET A 56 -15.47 -0.13 -4.64
C MET A 56 -15.18 0.01 -3.15
N THR A 57 -14.75 1.19 -2.71
CA THR A 57 -14.77 1.55 -1.29
C THR A 57 -16.22 1.70 -0.82
N ALA A 58 -16.45 1.60 0.49
CA ALA A 58 -17.78 1.81 1.06
C ALA A 58 -18.27 3.24 0.78
N ASP A 59 -19.59 3.42 0.67
CA ASP A 59 -20.18 4.74 0.47
C ASP A 59 -19.76 5.74 1.56
N GLY A 60 -19.53 6.99 1.18
CA GLY A 60 -19.07 8.04 2.08
C GLY A 60 -17.61 7.93 2.56
N THR A 61 -16.84 6.96 2.06
CA THR A 61 -15.42 6.80 2.42
C THR A 61 -14.60 8.04 2.04
N ARG A 62 -13.77 8.51 2.96
CA ARG A 62 -12.81 9.60 2.75
C ARG A 62 -11.40 9.09 3.00
N VAL A 63 -10.56 9.18 1.98
CA VAL A 63 -9.14 8.82 2.03
C VAL A 63 -8.32 10.09 2.19
N ARG A 64 -7.34 10.07 3.09
CA ARG A 64 -6.35 11.13 3.25
C ARG A 64 -5.01 10.69 2.65
N VAL A 65 -4.29 11.68 2.11
CA VAL A 65 -3.02 11.51 1.41
C VAL A 65 -1.97 12.37 2.10
#